data_AF-A0A848YK86-F1
#
_entry.id   AF-A0A848YK86-F1
#
_cell.length_a   1.000
_cell.length_b   1.000
_cell.length_c   1.000
_cell.angle_alpha   90.00
_cell.angle_beta   90.00
_cell.angle_gamma   90.00
#
_symmetry.space_group_name_H-M   'P 1'
#
loop_
_entity.id
_entity.type
_entity.pdbx_description
1 polymer ?
#
loop_
_entity_poly.entity_id
_entity_poly.type
_entity_poly.pdbx_seq_one_letter_code
_entity_poly.pdbx_strand_id
1 'polypeptide(L)'
;MSRLLAVPARVVAANDNGAGKSTDPAIVEAALRHFAEHGLGAARAARHRAEQAFFADKQPEYRWWLEICRQLDRRMAVVAAREFQA
;
A
#
# COMPACT_ATOMS: atom_id res chain seq x y z
N MET A 1 10.65 36.08 -27.39
CA MET A 1 9.58 35.11 -27.09
C MET A 1 10.20 33.84 -26.55
N SER A 2 10.26 33.69 -25.23
CA SER A 2 10.92 32.55 -24.56
C SER A 2 9.94 31.39 -24.45
N ARG A 3 10.27 30.27 -25.10
CA ARG A 3 9.47 29.04 -25.08
C ARG A 3 9.83 28.24 -23.83
N LEU A 4 8.91 28.13 -22.88
CA LEU A 4 9.02 27.23 -21.74
C LEU A 4 8.82 25.79 -22.23
N LEU A 5 9.84 24.95 -22.04
CA LEU A 5 9.71 23.51 -22.24
C LEU A 5 8.93 22.94 -21.06
N ALA A 6 7.76 22.35 -21.33
CA ALA A 6 7.02 21.60 -20.32
C ALA A 6 7.86 20.41 -19.87
N VAL A 7 8.10 20.30 -18.57
CA VAL A 7 8.73 19.11 -17.99
C VAL A 7 7.75 17.95 -18.18
N PRO A 8 8.11 16.87 -18.90
CA PRO A 8 7.22 15.73 -19.03
C PRO A 8 6.95 15.16 -17.64
N ALA A 9 5.67 15.00 -17.31
CA ALA A 9 5.28 14.30 -16.10
C ALA A 9 5.96 12.93 -16.12
N ARG A 10 6.79 12.66 -15.11
CA ARG A 10 7.49 11.37 -14.99
C ARG A 10 6.42 10.29 -14.95
N VAL A 11 6.27 9.53 -16.04
CA VAL A 11 5.43 8.34 -16.06
C VAL A 11 6.18 7.30 -15.23
N VAL A 12 5.90 7.32 -13.94
CA VAL A 12 6.35 6.33 -12.98
C VAL A 12 5.75 5.00 -13.41
N ALA A 13 6.57 3.98 -13.60
CA ALA A 13 6.07 2.67 -14.00
C ALA A 13 5.04 2.18 -12.96
N ALA A 14 4.05 1.38 -13.38
CA ALA A 14 3.03 0.90 -12.43
C ALA A 14 3.61 0.09 -11.26
N ASN A 15 4.84 -0.43 -11.41
CA ASN A 15 5.63 -1.11 -10.38
C ASN A 15 6.65 -0.21 -9.65
N ASP A 16 6.87 1.04 -10.08
CA ASP A 16 7.75 2.00 -9.42
C ASP A 16 7.06 2.52 -8.14
N ASN A 17 7.10 1.69 -7.11
CA ASN A 17 6.60 2.01 -5.78
C ASN A 17 7.64 2.74 -4.92
N GLY A 18 8.63 3.39 -5.53
CA GLY A 18 9.80 3.95 -4.84
C GLY A 18 9.50 5.06 -3.84
N ALA A 19 8.35 5.73 -3.96
CA ALA A 19 7.86 6.67 -2.95
C ALA A 19 6.76 6.00 -2.11
N GLY A 20 6.96 5.88 -0.80
CA GLY A 20 5.92 5.44 0.16
C GLY A 20 5.87 3.95 0.49
N LYS A 21 6.91 3.17 0.15
CA LYS A 21 7.13 1.84 0.72
C LYS A 21 7.80 1.96 2.09
N SER A 22 7.48 1.06 3.01
CA SER A 22 8.17 1.00 4.29
C SER A 22 9.57 0.42 4.10
N THR A 23 10.55 1.03 4.76
CA THR A 23 11.92 0.49 4.87
C THR A 23 12.07 -0.40 6.10
N ASP A 24 11.03 -0.52 6.93
CA ASP A 24 11.03 -1.41 8.09
C ASP A 24 11.15 -2.87 7.65
N PRO A 25 12.23 -3.58 8.03
CA PRO A 25 12.41 -4.98 7.68
C PRO A 25 11.24 -5.87 8.08
N ALA A 26 10.58 -5.60 9.21
CA ALA A 26 9.45 -6.40 9.68
C ALA A 26 8.24 -6.30 8.74
N ILE A 27 7.95 -5.11 8.22
CA ILE A 27 6.87 -4.89 7.24
C ILE A 27 7.22 -5.57 5.91
N VAL A 28 8.47 -5.45 5.48
CA VAL A 28 8.93 -6.06 4.23
C VAL A 28 8.85 -7.59 4.32
N GLU A 29 9.35 -8.17 5.40
CA GLU A 29 9.28 -9.62 5.64
C GLU A 29 7.84 -10.11 5.70
N ALA A 30 6.99 -9.43 6.48
CA ALA A 30 5.58 -9.79 6.60
C ALA A 30 4.86 -9.71 5.25
N ALA A 31 5.12 -8.68 4.44
CA ALA A 31 4.56 -8.55 3.11
C ALA A 31 5.02 -9.66 2.17
N LEU A 32 6.31 -10.03 2.20
CA LEU A 32 6.85 -11.13 1.40
C LEU A 32 6.27 -12.48 1.80
N ARG A 33 6.14 -12.74 3.11
CA ARG A 33 5.49 -13.95 3.61
C ARG A 33 4.02 -14.01 3.20
N HIS A 34 3.30 -12.90 3.32
CA HIS A 34 1.91 -12.82 2.92
C HIS A 34 1.73 -13.02 1.41
N PHE A 35 2.69 -12.54 0.60
CA PHE A 35 2.74 -12.81 -0.83
C PHE A 35 3.03 -14.29 -1.13
N ALA A 36 3.94 -14.93 -0.40
CA ALA A 36 4.21 -16.36 -0.57
C ALA A 36 2.98 -17.22 -0.25
N GLU A 37 2.17 -16.82 0.74
CA GLU A 37 0.95 -17.54 1.15
C GLU A 37 -0.23 -17.32 0.18
N HIS A 38 -0.42 -16.11 -0.35
CA HIS A 38 -1.62 -15.72 -1.11
C HIS A 38 -1.38 -15.37 -2.60
N GLY A 39 -0.12 -15.30 -3.03
CA GLY A 39 0.27 -14.90 -4.39
C GLY A 39 -0.29 -13.53 -4.78
N LEU A 40 -0.80 -13.41 -6.01
CA LEU A 40 -1.41 -12.18 -6.53
C LEU A 40 -2.62 -11.68 -5.71
N GLY A 41 -3.19 -12.53 -4.85
CA GLY A 41 -4.27 -12.17 -3.94
C GLY A 41 -3.82 -11.44 -2.66
N ALA A 42 -2.52 -11.39 -2.36
CA ALA A 42 -2.01 -10.96 -1.06
C ALA A 42 -2.39 -9.52 -0.67
N ALA A 43 -2.37 -8.57 -1.61
CA ALA A 43 -2.79 -7.20 -1.33
C ALA A 43 -4.26 -7.10 -0.90
N ARG A 44 -5.15 -7.88 -1.55
CA ARG A 44 -6.57 -7.96 -1.21
C ARG A 44 -6.78 -8.62 0.16
N ALA A 45 -6.04 -9.68 0.46
CA ALA A 45 -6.08 -10.34 1.76
C ALA A 45 -5.62 -9.40 2.88
N ALA A 46 -4.55 -8.64 2.66
CA ALA A 46 -4.08 -7.62 3.60
C ALA A 46 -5.11 -6.50 3.80
N ARG A 47 -5.74 -6.00 2.72
CA ARG A 47 -6.85 -5.02 2.82
C ARG A 47 -7.99 -5.55 3.68
N HIS A 48 -8.41 -6.80 3.46
CA HIS A 48 -9.48 -7.42 4.24
C HIS A 48 -9.13 -7.53 5.72
N ARG A 49 -7.87 -7.87 6.06
CA ARG A 49 -7.42 -7.88 7.46
C ARG A 49 -7.39 -6.48 8.07
N ALA A 50 -7.00 -5.47 7.29
CA ALA A 50 -7.05 -4.07 7.72
C ALA A 50 -8.49 -3.64 8.00
N GLU A 51 -9.43 -3.99 7.11
CA GLU A 51 -10.87 -3.73 7.26
C GLU A 51 -11.44 -4.38 8.53
N GLN A 52 -11.14 -5.66 8.77
CA GLN A 52 -11.56 -6.37 9.97
C GLN A 52 -11.02 -5.72 11.25
N ALA A 53 -9.74 -5.33 11.25
CA ALA A 53 -9.13 -4.66 12.39
C ALA A 53 -9.72 -3.25 12.61
N PHE A 54 -10.07 -2.55 11.54
CA PHE A 54 -10.73 -1.26 11.60
C PHE A 54 -12.12 -1.37 12.25
N PHE A 55 -12.96 -2.30 11.77
CA PHE A 55 -14.29 -2.53 12.35
C PHE A 55 -14.25 -3.09 13.78
N ALA A 56 -13.14 -3.72 14.17
CA ALA A 56 -12.91 -4.17 15.55
C ALA A 56 -12.29 -3.09 16.46
N ASP A 57 -12.10 -1.85 15.97
CA ASP A 57 -11.42 -0.73 16.64
C ASP A 57 -9.98 -1.04 17.10
N LYS A 58 -9.31 -1.94 16.38
CA LYS A 58 -7.93 -2.34 16.67
C LYS A 58 -6.96 -1.53 15.84
N GLN A 59 -6.79 -0.27 16.22
CA GLN A 59 -5.97 0.70 15.49
C GLN A 59 -4.53 0.23 15.17
N PRO A 60 -3.78 -0.43 16.07
CA PRO A 60 -2.43 -0.90 15.76
C PRO A 60 -2.43 -2.00 14.68
N GLU A 61 -3.38 -2.94 14.77
CA GLU A 61 -3.53 -4.04 13.82
C GLU A 61 -3.97 -3.50 12.44
N TYR A 62 -4.89 -2.54 12.43
CA TYR A 62 -5.31 -1.84 11.22
C TYR A 62 -4.11 -1.20 10.50
N ARG A 63 -3.30 -0.40 11.22
CA ARG A 63 -2.11 0.26 10.66
C ARG A 63 -1.11 -0.75 10.12
N TRP A 64 -0.88 -1.84 10.85
CA TRP A 64 0.02 -2.91 10.43
C TRP A 64 -0.41 -3.53 9.09
N TRP A 65 -1.68 -3.93 8.98
CA TRP A 65 -2.20 -4.53 7.74
C TRP A 65 -2.28 -3.53 6.59
N LEU A 66 -2.54 -2.25 6.87
CA LEU A 66 -2.54 -1.19 5.87
C LEU A 66 -1.13 -0.93 5.31
N GLU A 67 -0.08 -0.97 6.15
CA GLU A 67 1.31 -0.85 5.71
C GLU A 67 1.76 -2.06 4.88
N ILE A 68 1.39 -3.28 5.27
CA ILE A 68 1.62 -4.48 4.45
C ILE A 68 0.90 -4.36 3.10
N CYS A 69 -0.37 -3.93 3.10
CA CYS A 69 -1.13 -3.68 1.88
C CYS A 69 -0.42 -2.64 1.01
N ARG A 70 0.10 -1.56 1.59
CA ARG A 70 0.83 -0.50 0.88
C ARG A 70 2.15 -1.00 0.27
N GLN A 71 2.84 -1.92 0.95
CA GLN A 71 4.07 -2.53 0.44
C GLN A 71 3.83 -3.37 -0.82
N LEU A 72 2.67 -4.03 -0.90
CA LEU A 72 2.25 -4.89 -2.01
C LEU A 72 1.56 -4.09 -3.13
N ASP A 73 0.59 -3.25 -2.77
CA ASP A 73 -0.19 -2.39 -3.67
C ASP A 73 -0.51 -1.04 -2.99
N ARG A 74 0.28 -0.04 -3.35
CA ARG A 74 0.12 1.33 -2.82
C ARG A 74 -1.24 1.93 -3.14
N ARG A 75 -1.79 1.69 -4.33
CA ARG A 75 -3.05 2.32 -4.76
C ARG A 75 -4.20 1.77 -3.94
N MET A 76 -4.25 0.45 -3.76
CA MET A 76 -5.25 -0.21 -2.93
C MET A 76 -5.22 0.29 -1.49
N ALA A 77 -4.03 0.41 -0.88
CA ALA A 77 -3.89 0.94 0.47
C ALA A 77 -4.36 2.40 0.59
N VAL A 78 -4.12 3.25 -0.41
CA VAL A 78 -4.63 4.63 -0.41
C VAL A 78 -6.15 4.68 -0.51
N VAL A 79 -6.76 3.82 -1.34
CA VAL A 79 -8.22 3.73 -1.45
C VAL A 79 -8.81 3.23 -0.13
N ALA A 80 -8.29 2.14 0.42
CA ALA A 80 -8.75 1.58 1.70
C ALA A 80 -8.63 2.59 2.84
N ALA A 81 -7.52 3.32 2.94
CA ALA A 81 -7.33 4.34 3.96
C ALA A 81 -8.38 5.47 3.88
N ARG A 82 -8.83 5.82 2.67
CA ARG A 82 -9.89 6.82 2.47
C ARG A 82 -11.26 6.25 2.81
N GLU A 83 -11.53 5.01 2.44
CA GLU A 83 -12.80 4.32 2.72
C GLU A 83 -13.04 4.17 4.23
N PHE A 84 -11.99 3.91 5.01
CA PHE A 84 -12.09 3.72 6.45
C PHE A 84 -11.92 5.03 7.26
N GLN A 85 -11.75 6.17 6.60
CA GLN A 85 -11.72 7.49 7.27
C GLN A 85 -13.06 8.24 7.16
N ALA A 86 -14.00 7.69 6.39
CA ALA A 86 -15.35 8.22 6.20
C ALA A 86 -16.34 7.54 7.15
#